data_AF-I4DMY8-F1
#
_entry.id   AF-I4DMY8-F1
#
_cell.length_a   1.000
_cell.length_b   1.000
_cell.length_c   1.000
_cell.angle_alpha   90.00
_cell.angle_beta   90.00
_cell.angle_gamma   90.00
#
_symmetry.space_group_name_H-M   'P 1'
#
loop_
_entity.id
_entity.type
_entity.pdbx_description
1 polymer ?
#
loop_
_entity_poly.entity_id
_entity_poly.type
_entity_poly.pdbx_seq_one_letter_code
_entity_poly.pdbx_strand_id
1 'polypeptide(L)'
;MCCFDCELMPRLQHIRVAGKYFVDFEIPTSFRALWRYMYHMYQLDAFTQSCPADQDIINHYKLQQALKMKKHEELETPTFTTSIPIDVNDVSGAE
;
A
#
# COMPACT_ATOMS: atom_id res chain seq x y z
N MET A 1 17.10 4.05 -5.32
CA MET A 1 16.39 2.80 -5.57
C MET A 1 17.40 1.69 -5.81
N CYS A 2 17.27 0.56 -5.14
CA CYS A 2 18.08 -0.66 -5.26
C CYS A 2 17.16 -1.90 -5.28
N CYS A 3 17.72 -3.10 -5.41
CA CYS A 3 16.93 -4.34 -5.48
C CYS A 3 16.03 -4.55 -4.26
N PHE A 4 16.44 -4.11 -3.07
CA PHE A 4 15.63 -4.24 -1.85
C PHE A 4 14.39 -3.37 -1.88
N ASP A 5 14.43 -2.20 -2.55
CA ASP A 5 13.27 -1.32 -2.67
C ASP A 5 12.16 -1.99 -3.50
N CYS A 6 12.55 -2.66 -4.59
CA CYS A 6 11.63 -3.41 -5.45
C CYS A 6 10.95 -4.58 -4.73
N GLU A 7 11.54 -5.06 -3.63
CA GLU A 7 10.99 -6.12 -2.80
C GLU A 7 10.13 -5.59 -1.63
N LEU A 8 10.57 -4.48 -1.04
CA LEU A 8 9.94 -3.89 0.14
C LEU A 8 8.69 -3.08 -0.21
N MET A 9 8.77 -2.24 -1.25
CA MET A 9 7.68 -1.34 -1.65
C MET A 9 6.37 -2.10 -1.95
N PRO A 10 6.35 -3.16 -2.78
CA PRO A 10 5.12 -3.91 -3.04
C PRO A 10 4.55 -4.56 -1.77
N ARG A 11 5.42 -5.07 -0.88
CA ARG A 11 4.97 -5.66 0.39
C ARG A 11 4.34 -4.64 1.33
N LEU A 12 4.91 -3.43 1.43
CA LEU A 12 4.31 -2.35 2.21
C LEU A 12 2.92 -1.97 1.67
N GLN A 13 2.76 -1.93 0.34
CA GLN A 13 1.46 -1.67 -0.27
C GLN A 13 0.45 -2.77 0.03
N HIS A 14 0.85 -4.04 -0.08
CA HIS A 14 0.01 -5.18 0.28
C HIS A 14 -0.38 -5.14 1.76
N ILE A 15 0.56 -4.82 2.66
CA ILE A 15 0.29 -4.67 4.09
C ILE A 15 -0.75 -3.57 4.34
N ARG A 16 -0.64 -2.41 3.68
CA ARG A 16 -1.63 -1.33 3.83
C ARG A 16 -3.02 -1.73 3.35
N VAL A 17 -3.11 -2.30 2.15
CA VAL A 17 -4.39 -2.59 1.50
C VAL A 17 -5.04 -3.82 2.12
N ALA A 18 -4.35 -4.97 2.13
CA ALA A 18 -4.89 -6.21 2.66
C ALA A 18 -5.00 -6.17 4.19
N GLY A 19 -4.03 -5.57 4.89
CA GLY A 19 -4.08 -5.43 6.34
C GLY A 19 -5.31 -4.65 6.80
N LYS A 20 -5.61 -3.53 6.14
CA LYS A 20 -6.82 -2.75 6.43
C LYS A 20 -8.09 -3.54 6.10
N TYR A 21 -8.13 -4.19 4.93
CA TYR A 21 -9.33 -4.88 4.46
C TYR A 21 -9.70 -6.11 5.31
N PHE A 22 -8.74 -6.98 5.63
CA PHE A 22 -9.04 -8.27 6.26
C PHE A 22 -9.07 -8.21 7.79
N VAL A 23 -8.27 -7.34 8.41
CA VAL A 23 -8.04 -7.36 9.87
C VAL A 23 -8.01 -5.95 10.48
N ASP A 24 -8.46 -4.93 9.75
CA ASP A 24 -8.48 -3.53 10.19
C ASP A 24 -7.13 -3.00 10.70
N PHE A 25 -6.03 -3.53 10.17
CA PHE A 25 -4.69 -3.11 10.53
C PHE A 25 -4.28 -1.83 9.79
N GLU A 26 -3.69 -0.88 10.52
CA GLU A 26 -3.07 0.33 9.97
C GLU A 26 -1.62 0.46 10.44
N ILE A 27 -0.74 0.91 9.54
CA ILE A 27 0.65 1.22 9.90
C ILE A 27 0.64 2.44 10.84
N PRO A 28 1.22 2.36 12.05
CA PRO A 28 1.21 3.46 13.01
C PRO A 28 1.78 4.77 12.44
N THR A 29 1.11 5.89 12.70
CA THR A 29 1.57 7.23 12.28
C THR A 29 2.87 7.67 12.98
N SER A 30 3.22 7.03 14.10
CA SER A 30 4.51 7.22 14.78
C SER A 30 5.71 6.76 13.94
N PHE A 31 5.53 5.86 12.96
CA PHE A 31 6.61 5.38 12.08
C PHE A 31 6.91 6.40 10.97
N ARG A 32 7.34 7.61 11.35
CA ARG A 32 7.50 8.74 10.43
C ARG A 32 8.47 8.48 9.27
N ALA A 33 9.61 7.85 9.54
CA ALA A 33 10.59 7.52 8.50
C ALA A 33 10.02 6.54 7.46
N LEU A 34 9.21 5.57 7.90
CA LEU A 34 8.53 4.63 7.02
C LEU A 34 7.46 5.34 6.18
N TRP A 35 6.64 6.20 6.79
CA TRP A 35 5.66 6.99 6.06
C TRP A 35 6.29 7.93 5.03
N ARG A 36 7.44 8.54 5.34
CA ARG A 36 8.24 9.30 4.37
C ARG A 36 8.78 8.42 3.24
N TYR A 37 9.25 7.22 3.55
CA TYR A 37 9.65 6.24 2.54
C TYR A 37 8.50 5.89 1.60
N MET A 38 7.31 5.62 2.15
CA MET A 38 6.11 5.33 1.36
C MET A 38 5.62 6.55 0.56
N TYR A 39 5.75 7.76 1.09
CA TYR A 39 5.47 8.98 0.34
C TYR A 39 6.33 9.06 -0.93
N HIS A 40 7.64 8.82 -0.83
CA HIS A 40 8.52 8.80 -2.01
C HIS A 40 8.26 7.60 -2.94
N MET A 41 7.87 6.45 -2.38
CA MET A 41 7.41 5.30 -3.17
C MET A 41 6.21 5.68 -4.07
N TYR A 42 5.22 6.42 -3.56
CA TYR A 42 4.06 6.87 -4.36
C TYR A 42 4.37 7.96 -5.38
N GLN A 43 5.57 8.57 -5.34
CA GLN A 43 6.05 9.52 -6.35
C GLN A 43 6.92 8.87 -7.42
N LEU A 44 7.22 7.57 -7.27
CA LEU A 44 8.15 6.87 -8.12
C LEU A 44 7.42 6.15 -9.26
N ASP A 45 7.67 6.55 -10.51
CA ASP A 45 7.05 5.94 -11.69
C ASP A 45 7.24 4.43 -11.76
N ALA A 46 8.43 3.93 -11.40
CA ALA A 46 8.71 2.50 -11.37
C ALA A 46 7.73 1.72 -10.46
N PHE A 47 7.29 2.35 -9.36
CA PHE A 47 6.28 1.79 -8.47
C PHE A 47 4.86 2.05 -8.99
N THR A 48 4.51 3.29 -9.33
CA THR A 48 3.13 3.65 -9.70
C THR A 48 2.66 2.98 -11.00
N GLN A 49 3.57 2.73 -11.96
CA GLN A 49 3.26 2.03 -13.20
C GLN A 49 3.18 0.51 -13.05
N SER A 50 3.71 -0.05 -11.95
CA SER A 50 3.70 -1.50 -11.68
C SER A 50 2.75 -1.90 -10.55
N CYS A 51 2.25 -0.94 -9.77
CA CYS A 51 1.36 -1.17 -8.64
C CYS A 51 -0.01 -1.66 -9.13
N PRO A 52 -0.51 -2.81 -8.66
CA PRO A 52 -1.89 -3.24 -8.93
C PRO A 52 -2.90 -2.34 -8.22
N ALA A 53 -4.16 -2.37 -8.67
CA ALA A 53 -5.25 -1.71 -7.97
C ALA A 53 -5.53 -2.40 -6.62
N ASP A 54 -6.12 -1.66 -5.69
CA ASP A 54 -6.42 -2.17 -4.34
C ASP A 54 -7.32 -3.42 -4.39
N GLN A 55 -8.28 -3.44 -5.31
CA GLN A 55 -9.21 -4.54 -5.55
C GLN A 55 -8.47 -5.82 -5.96
N ASP A 56 -7.43 -5.71 -6.80
CA ASP A 56 -6.65 -6.86 -7.27
C ASP A 56 -5.78 -7.43 -6.14
N ILE A 57 -5.21 -6.58 -5.29
CA ILE A 57 -4.48 -7.02 -4.09
C ILE A 57 -5.43 -7.81 -3.17
N ILE A 58 -6.62 -7.26 -2.89
CA ILE A 58 -7.61 -7.92 -2.03
C ILE A 58 -8.05 -9.25 -2.64
N ASN A 59 -8.35 -9.28 -3.94
CA ASN A 59 -8.75 -10.49 -4.64
C ASN A 59 -7.64 -11.56 -4.59
N HIS A 60 -6.38 -11.17 -4.79
CA HIS A 60 -5.24 -12.07 -4.71
C HIS A 60 -5.21 -12.83 -3.38
N TYR A 61 -5.38 -12.14 -2.25
CA TYR A 61 -5.42 -12.77 -0.93
C TYR A 61 -6.73 -13.52 -0.64
N LYS A 62 -7.87 -13.10 -1.22
CA LYS A 62 -9.13 -13.89 -1.15
C LYS A 62 -8.96 -15.25 -1.81
N LEU A 63 -8.39 -15.28 -3.02
CA LEU A 63 -8.15 -16.53 -3.76
C LEU A 63 -7.22 -17.48 -2.99
N GLN A 64 -6.16 -16.96 -2.36
CA GLN A 64 -5.26 -17.76 -1.51
C GLN A 64 -5.98 -18.39 -0.30
N GLN A 65 -6.99 -17.71 0.24
CA GLN A 65 -7.79 -18.17 1.37
C GLN A 65 -9.04 -18.96 0.93
N ALA A 66 -9.18 -19.27 -0.35
CA ALA A 66 -10.37 -19.90 -0.95
C ALA A 66 -11.69 -19.13 -0.70
N LEU A 67 -11.59 -17.80 -0.52
CA LEU A 67 -12.73 -16.90 -0.43
C LEU A 67 -13.15 -16.47 -1.85
N LYS A 68 -14.47 -16.38 -2.08
CA LYS A 68 -15.01 -15.88 -3.35
C LYS A 68 -15.24 -14.37 -3.30
N MET A 69 -14.91 -13.66 -4.38
CA MET A 69 -15.40 -12.30 -4.57
C MET A 69 -16.91 -12.32 -4.74
N LYS A 70 -17.57 -11.27 -4.22
CA LYS A 70 -18.97 -11.02 -4.54
C LYS A 70 -19.02 -10.33 -5.90
N LYS A 71 -20.06 -10.60 -6.70
CA LYS A 71 -20.25 -10.00 -8.03
C LYS A 71 -20.18 -8.46 -8.05
N HIS A 72 -20.56 -7.80 -6.95
CA HIS A 72 -20.39 -6.35 -6.80
C HIS A 72 -18.90 -5.95 -6.86
N GLU A 73 -18.06 -6.66 -6.12
CA GLU A 73 -16.63 -6.37 -5.98
C GLU A 73 -15.88 -6.55 -7.31
N GLU A 74 -16.34 -7.45 -8.18
CA GLU A 74 -15.75 -7.68 -9.52
C GLU A 74 -15.99 -6.50 -10.49
N LEU A 75 -17.01 -5.68 -10.23
CA LEU A 75 -17.40 -4.54 -11.06
C LEU A 75 -16.97 -3.21 -10.45
N GLU A 76 -16.22 -3.23 -9.34
CA GLU A 76 -15.70 -2.02 -8.71
C GLU A 76 -14.69 -1.33 -9.61
N THR A 77 -14.77 0.00 -9.68
CA THR A 77 -13.77 0.81 -10.37
C THR A 77 -12.43 0.70 -9.63
N PRO A 78 -11.31 0.49 -10.33
CA PRO A 78 -10.02 0.33 -9.70
C PRO A 78 -9.61 1.59 -8.94
N THR A 79 -9.14 1.42 -7.71
CA THR A 79 -8.62 2.49 -6.85
C THR A 79 -7.21 2.17 -6.40
N PHE A 80 -6.46 3.21 -6.00
CA PHE A 80 -5.08 3.08 -5.56
C PHE A 80 -4.89 3.83 -4.24
N THR A 81 -4.61 3.08 -3.17
CA THR A 81 -4.34 3.66 -1.85
C THR A 81 -2.95 4.28 -1.83
N THR A 82 -2.89 5.62 -1.95
CA THR A 82 -1.64 6.40 -1.99
C THR A 82 -1.59 7.55 -0.98
N SER A 83 -2.65 7.74 -0.18
CA SER A 83 -2.71 8.79 0.83
C SER A 83 -1.70 8.56 1.96
N ILE A 84 -1.17 9.65 2.52
CA ILE A 84 -0.22 9.64 3.65
C ILE A 84 -0.88 10.33 4.85
N PRO A 85 -0.97 9.69 6.04
CA PRO A 85 -1.71 10.23 7.18
C PRO A 85 -0.89 11.21 8.06
N ILE A 86 0.31 11.60 7.63
CA ILE A 86 1.19 12.52 8.36
C ILE A 86 1.70 13.63 7.43
N ASP A 87 2.07 14.78 8.02
CA ASP A 87 2.88 15.76 7.30
C ASP A 87 4.33 15.26 7.22
N VAL A 88 4.83 15.11 6.00
CA VAL A 88 6.17 14.59 5.72
C VAL A 88 7.25 15.66 5.92
N ASN A 89 6.88 16.95 5.94
CA ASN A 89 7.80 18.08 6.09
C ASN A 89 8.23 18.33 7.55
N ASP A 90 7.47 17.81 8.53
CA ASP A 90 7.70 17.96 9.97
C ASP A 90 8.91 17.18 10.52
N VAL A 91 9.69 16.52 9.66
CA VAL A 91 10.83 15.65 10.05
C VAL A 91 12.19 16.29 9.75
N SER A 92 12.23 17.61 9.52
CA SER A 92 13.44 18.40 9.23
C SER A 92 14.35 18.66 10.46
N GLY A 93 14.12 18.00 11.60
CA GLY A 93 14.79 18.30 12.87
C GLY A 93 15.56 17.16 13.54
N ALA A 94 15.85 16.05 12.85
CA ALA A 94 16.70 15.01 13.40
C ALA A 94 17.75 14.58 12.37
N GLU A 95 19.00 14.87 12.75
CA GLU A 95 20.29 14.65 12.07
C GLU A 95 20.75 15.72 11.06
#